data_AF-A0A942KXE9-F1
#
_entry.id   AF-A0A942KXE9-F1
#
_cell.length_a   1.000
_cell.length_b   1.000
_cell.length_c   1.000
_cell.angle_alpha   90.00
_cell.angle_beta   90.00
_cell.angle_gamma   90.00
#
_symmetry.space_group_name_H-M   'P 1'
#
loop_
_entity.id
_entity.type
_entity.pdbx_description
1 polymer ?
#
loop_
_entity_poly.entity_id
_entity_poly.type
_entity_poly.pdbx_seq_one_letter_code
_entity_poly.pdbx_strand_id
1 'polypeptide(L)'
;SGQRDAAVRLATFDRLFGDPPAALCALRTRLHEESQSPSAQSDPALHRTLSRLREQVMGWQLAGKDRRILQSGLARTRQRAQQAAQVARADTGQPERIHDWRKRVKDLWYQTRLFVPVWPDLFRPLAAGADRLGEALGDHHDLSVLAGHAATLPPRIIAAPALRQLDAEVRNAQTRIEAEILPLSDRLLAGDPKEMARLWLDWHAIWRLQG
;
A
#
# COMPACT_ATOMS: atom_id res chain seq x y z
N SER A 1 6.90 15.01 5.34
CA SER A 1 5.87 14.41 4.46
C SER A 1 5.89 15.06 3.09
N GLY A 2 5.77 16.39 2.98
CA GLY A 2 5.56 17.09 1.69
C GLY A 2 6.52 16.81 0.51
N GLN A 3 7.84 16.66 0.70
CA GLN A 3 8.74 16.38 -0.44
C GLN A 3 8.60 14.95 -0.97
N ARG A 4 8.37 13.96 -0.08
CA ARG A 4 8.09 12.57 -0.52
C ARG A 4 6.82 12.53 -1.35
N ASP A 5 5.79 13.26 -0.90
CA ASP A 5 4.52 13.36 -1.61
C ASP A 5 4.71 14.08 -2.98
N ALA A 6 5.58 15.08 -3.07
CA ALA A 6 5.93 15.75 -4.34
C ALA A 6 6.72 14.86 -5.32
N ALA A 7 7.72 14.11 -4.81
CA ALA A 7 8.49 13.18 -5.63
C ALA A 7 7.62 12.04 -6.17
N VAL A 8 6.68 11.53 -5.36
CA VAL A 8 5.68 10.54 -5.79
C VAL A 8 4.81 11.09 -6.93
N ARG A 9 4.30 12.34 -6.83
CA ARG A 9 3.51 12.95 -7.91
C ARG A 9 4.27 13.03 -9.23
N LEU A 10 5.54 13.44 -9.21
CA LEU A 10 6.37 13.47 -10.42
C LEU A 10 6.57 12.06 -11.00
N ALA A 11 6.92 11.08 -10.16
CA ALA A 11 7.13 9.71 -10.61
C ALA A 11 5.84 9.08 -11.18
N THR A 12 4.68 9.39 -10.60
CA THR A 12 3.37 8.97 -11.10
C THR A 12 3.06 9.62 -12.44
N PHE A 13 3.34 10.92 -12.59
CA PHE A 13 3.18 11.61 -13.87
C PHE A 13 4.05 10.98 -14.96
N ASP A 14 5.34 10.75 -14.68
CA ASP A 14 6.29 10.17 -15.64
C ASP A 14 5.96 8.72 -16.01
N ARG A 15 5.34 7.96 -15.09
CA ARG A 15 4.84 6.61 -15.38
C ARG A 15 3.58 6.64 -16.25
N LEU A 16 2.71 7.61 -16.01
CA LEU A 16 1.48 7.78 -16.78
C LEU A 16 1.77 8.26 -18.21
N PHE A 17 2.78 9.12 -18.37
CA PHE A 17 3.18 9.71 -19.64
C PHE A 17 4.64 9.39 -19.95
N GLY A 18 4.86 8.40 -20.83
CA GLY A 18 6.21 8.13 -21.35
C GLY A 18 6.77 9.33 -22.13
N ASP A 19 5.95 9.91 -23.02
CA ASP A 19 6.21 11.21 -23.66
C ASP A 19 5.04 12.17 -23.35
N PRO A 20 5.27 13.24 -22.56
CA PRO A 20 4.20 14.11 -22.12
C PRO A 20 3.69 15.01 -23.27
N PRO A 21 2.37 15.12 -23.47
CA PRO A 21 1.79 16.10 -24.37
C PRO A 21 2.29 17.51 -24.06
N ALA A 22 2.52 18.34 -25.08
CA ALA A 22 3.01 19.72 -24.91
C ALA A 22 2.19 20.54 -23.91
N ALA A 23 0.88 20.31 -23.86
CA ALA A 23 -0.05 20.96 -22.94
C ALA A 23 0.16 20.60 -21.46
N LEU A 24 0.87 19.50 -21.16
CA LEU A 24 1.18 19.03 -19.80
C LEU A 24 2.64 19.25 -19.39
N CYS A 25 3.51 19.75 -20.28
CA CYS A 25 4.92 20.01 -19.98
C CYS A 25 5.12 21.03 -18.85
N ALA A 26 4.26 22.06 -18.79
CA ALA A 26 4.29 23.05 -17.71
C ALA A 26 3.94 22.42 -16.35
N LEU A 27 2.95 21.51 -16.31
CA LEU A 27 2.64 20.72 -15.12
C LEU A 27 3.83 19.87 -14.70
N ARG A 28 4.45 19.13 -15.63
CA ARG A 28 5.62 18.29 -15.33
C ARG A 28 6.77 19.10 -14.74
N THR A 29 7.06 20.27 -15.31
CA THR A 29 8.10 21.19 -14.82
C THR A 29 7.78 21.62 -13.39
N ARG A 30 6.53 21.98 -13.12
CA ARG A 30 6.08 22.35 -11.78
C ARG A 30 6.24 21.22 -10.76
N LEU A 31 5.85 19.99 -11.12
CA LEU A 31 6.03 18.81 -10.27
C LEU A 31 7.51 18.54 -9.97
N HIS A 32 8.37 18.75 -10.97
CA HIS A 32 9.82 18.63 -10.80
C HIS A 32 10.36 19.65 -9.79
N GLU A 33 10.01 20.93 -9.91
CA GLU A 33 10.41 21.97 -8.95
C GLU A 33 9.98 21.62 -7.51
N GLU A 34 8.75 21.16 -7.33
CA GLU A 34 8.23 20.74 -6.03
C GLU A 34 9.01 19.55 -5.46
N SER A 35 9.42 18.60 -6.30
CA SER A 35 10.20 17.43 -5.89
C SER A 35 11.61 17.77 -5.42
N GLN A 36 12.20 18.87 -5.90
CA GLN A 36 13.58 19.28 -5.57
C GLN A 36 13.68 20.13 -4.30
N SER A 37 12.55 20.50 -3.67
CA SER A 37 12.55 21.33 -2.47
C SER A 37 13.22 20.61 -1.28
N PRO A 38 14.12 21.23 -0.50
CA PRO A 38 14.91 20.55 0.54
C PRO A 38 14.06 19.79 1.57
N SER A 39 14.35 18.51 1.83
CA SER A 39 13.74 17.79 2.97
C SER A 39 14.48 18.08 4.27
N ALA A 40 13.76 17.89 5.36
CA ALA A 40 14.35 17.60 6.66
C ALA A 40 15.34 16.43 6.51
N GLN A 41 16.61 16.71 6.80
CA GLN A 41 17.69 15.72 6.83
C GLN A 41 17.30 14.54 7.74
N SER A 42 17.83 13.34 7.44
CA SER A 42 17.68 12.18 8.33
C SER A 42 18.14 12.58 9.73
N ASP A 43 17.20 12.55 10.69
CA ASP A 43 17.49 12.83 12.09
C ASP A 43 18.29 11.65 12.70
N PRO A 44 19.57 11.84 13.06
CA PRO A 44 20.37 10.79 13.69
C PRO A 44 19.78 10.31 15.02
N ALA A 45 18.98 11.14 15.71
CA ALA A 45 18.26 10.75 16.91
C ALA A 45 17.13 9.74 16.62
N LEU A 46 16.40 9.93 15.52
CA LEU A 46 15.39 8.95 15.06
C LEU A 46 16.06 7.61 14.74
N HIS A 47 17.19 7.61 14.04
CA HIS A 47 17.91 6.37 13.73
C HIS A 47 18.34 5.62 14.99
N ARG A 48 18.94 6.31 15.97
CA ARG A 48 19.31 5.71 17.26
C ARG A 48 18.11 5.15 18.02
N THR A 49 16.98 5.85 17.97
CA THR A 49 15.74 5.40 18.62
C THR A 49 15.21 4.11 18.00
N LEU A 50 15.16 4.04 16.66
CA LEU A 50 14.72 2.84 15.95
C LEU A 50 15.64 1.64 16.19
N SER A 51 16.96 1.86 16.24
CA SER A 51 17.93 0.80 16.55
C SER A 51 17.76 0.25 17.97
N ARG A 52 17.57 1.13 18.97
CA ARG A 52 17.30 0.70 20.35
C ARG A 52 15.99 -0.08 20.46
N LEU A 53 14.92 0.38 19.80
CA LEU A 53 13.64 -0.34 19.79
C LEU A 53 13.79 -1.73 19.17
N ARG A 54 14.56 -1.87 18.09
CA ARG A 54 14.86 -3.17 17.47
C ARG A 54 15.51 -4.15 18.44
N GLU A 55 16.48 -3.69 19.23
CA GLU A 55 17.14 -4.51 20.26
C GLU A 55 16.16 -4.92 21.37
N GLN A 56 15.31 -4.00 21.82
CA GLN A 56 14.32 -4.26 22.87
C GLN A 56 13.26 -5.28 22.46
N VAL A 57 12.83 -5.26 21.19
CA VAL A 57 11.83 -6.21 20.66
C VAL A 57 12.32 -7.66 20.75
N MET A 58 13.63 -7.91 20.71
CA MET A 58 14.20 -9.26 20.85
C MET A 58 13.95 -9.88 22.24
N GLY A 59 13.73 -9.05 23.27
CA GLY A 59 13.44 -9.47 24.63
C GLY A 59 11.96 -9.50 24.98
N TRP A 60 11.07 -9.16 24.04
CA TRP A 60 9.63 -9.14 24.32
C TRP A 60 9.09 -10.55 24.55
N GLN A 61 8.56 -10.77 25.75
CA GLN A 61 7.74 -11.93 26.05
C GLN A 61 6.27 -11.53 25.96
N LEU A 62 5.51 -12.29 25.18
CA LEU A 62 4.05 -12.16 25.15
C LEU A 62 3.52 -12.72 26.48
N ALA A 63 2.74 -11.92 27.21
CA ALA A 63 2.11 -12.37 28.46
C ALA A 63 0.68 -12.88 28.18
N GLY A 64 0.38 -14.13 28.56
CA GLY A 64 -0.98 -14.68 28.60
C GLY A 64 -1.22 -15.94 27.76
N LYS A 65 -2.45 -16.13 27.26
CA LYS A 65 -2.80 -17.22 26.31
C LYS A 65 -2.33 -16.84 24.91
N ASP A 66 -1.03 -16.79 24.70
CA ASP A 66 -0.35 -16.24 23.50
C ASP A 66 -1.00 -16.69 22.19
N ARG A 67 -1.32 -17.98 22.08
CA ARG A 67 -1.97 -18.54 20.89
C ARG A 67 -3.32 -17.88 20.59
N ARG A 68 -4.18 -17.65 21.60
CA ARG A 68 -5.50 -17.02 21.40
C ARG A 68 -5.36 -15.56 20.98
N ILE A 69 -4.36 -14.85 21.53
CA ILE A 69 -4.06 -13.46 21.17
C ILE A 69 -3.60 -13.38 19.71
N LEU A 70 -2.62 -14.22 19.33
CA LEU A 70 -2.11 -14.30 17.96
C LEU A 70 -3.22 -14.70 16.98
N GLN A 71 -4.04 -15.69 17.31
CA GLN A 71 -5.13 -16.15 16.45
C GLN A 71 -6.13 -15.02 16.20
N SER A 72 -6.51 -14.31 17.27
CA SER A 72 -7.44 -13.18 17.18
C SER A 72 -6.85 -12.03 16.37
N GLY A 73 -5.54 -11.76 16.51
CA GLY A 73 -4.82 -10.74 15.75
C GLY A 73 -4.76 -11.04 14.25
N LEU A 74 -4.38 -12.26 13.88
CA LEU A 74 -4.33 -12.72 12.47
C LEU A 74 -5.71 -12.68 11.82
N ALA A 75 -6.72 -13.23 12.50
CA ALA A 75 -8.09 -13.22 11.98
C ALA A 75 -8.61 -11.79 11.78
N ARG A 76 -8.34 -10.90 12.74
CA ARG A 76 -8.75 -9.49 12.65
C ARG A 76 -8.08 -8.77 11.48
N THR A 77 -6.80 -9.03 11.20
CA THR A 77 -6.11 -8.41 10.06
C THR A 77 -6.75 -8.80 8.74
N ARG A 78 -6.99 -10.11 8.51
CA ARG A 78 -7.66 -10.57 7.29
C ARG A 78 -9.09 -10.04 7.18
N GLN A 79 -9.86 -10.06 8.27
CA GLN A 79 -11.22 -9.51 8.31
C GLN A 79 -11.26 -8.03 7.93
N ARG A 80 -10.34 -7.22 8.47
CA ARG A 80 -10.26 -5.79 8.14
C ARG A 80 -9.87 -5.57 6.67
N ALA A 81 -8.99 -6.40 6.12
CA ALA A 81 -8.64 -6.34 4.70
C ALA A 81 -9.84 -6.68 3.80
N GLN A 82 -10.61 -7.72 4.15
CA GLN A 82 -11.85 -8.09 3.45
C GLN A 82 -12.88 -6.94 3.50
N GLN A 83 -13.10 -6.36 4.69
CA GLN A 83 -14.03 -5.25 4.87
C GLN A 83 -13.60 -4.01 4.08
N ALA A 84 -12.33 -3.64 4.13
CA ALA A 84 -11.83 -2.50 3.38
C ALA A 84 -11.95 -2.71 1.86
N ALA A 85 -11.67 -3.93 1.36
CA ALA A 85 -11.89 -4.28 -0.03
C ALA A 85 -13.37 -4.16 -0.42
N GLN A 86 -14.29 -4.65 0.42
CA GLN A 86 -15.72 -4.56 0.17
C GLN A 86 -16.20 -3.10 0.14
N VAL A 87 -15.77 -2.28 1.09
CA VAL A 87 -16.14 -0.86 1.16
C VAL A 87 -15.61 -0.11 -0.07
N ALA A 88 -14.34 -0.31 -0.44
CA ALA A 88 -13.75 0.34 -1.60
C ALA A 88 -14.44 -0.04 -2.93
N ARG A 89 -15.01 -1.25 -3.03
CA ARG A 89 -15.79 -1.70 -4.19
C ARG A 89 -17.21 -1.16 -4.22
N ALA A 90 -17.82 -0.97 -3.05
CA ALA A 90 -19.20 -0.48 -2.94
C ALA A 90 -19.31 1.02 -3.19
N ASP A 91 -18.28 1.78 -2.82
CA ASP A 91 -18.22 3.24 -2.93
C ASP A 91 -16.99 3.64 -3.75
N THR A 92 -17.11 3.48 -5.07
CA THR A 92 -16.00 3.70 -6.00
C THR A 92 -15.69 5.19 -6.15
N GLY A 93 -14.42 5.52 -6.38
CA GLY A 93 -13.97 6.89 -6.64
C GLY A 93 -13.54 7.68 -5.40
N GLN A 94 -13.55 7.10 -4.20
CA GLN A 94 -13.07 7.73 -2.98
C GLN A 94 -11.61 7.35 -2.67
N PRO A 95 -10.62 8.26 -2.83
CA PRO A 95 -9.20 7.95 -2.64
C PRO A 95 -8.86 7.40 -1.26
N GLU A 96 -9.57 7.83 -0.22
CA GLU A 96 -9.40 7.39 1.16
C GLU A 96 -9.73 5.91 1.34
N ARG A 97 -10.71 5.38 0.59
CA ARG A 97 -11.10 3.97 0.67
C ARG A 97 -10.05 3.04 0.08
N ILE A 98 -9.45 3.45 -1.04
CA ILE A 98 -8.31 2.75 -1.65
C ILE A 98 -7.11 2.80 -0.71
N HIS A 99 -6.82 3.96 -0.11
CA HIS A 99 -5.74 4.11 0.85
C HIS A 99 -5.94 3.24 2.11
N ASP A 100 -7.15 3.21 2.67
CA ASP A 100 -7.49 2.35 3.81
C ASP A 100 -7.36 0.87 3.45
N TRP A 101 -7.81 0.47 2.26
CA TRP A 101 -7.65 -0.90 1.78
C TRP A 101 -6.18 -1.27 1.63
N ARG A 102 -5.36 -0.41 1.01
CA ARG A 102 -3.91 -0.58 0.90
C ARG A 102 -3.26 -0.80 2.26
N LYS A 103 -3.62 0.02 3.25
CA LYS A 103 -3.11 -0.09 4.62
C LYS A 103 -3.39 -1.48 5.20
N ARG A 104 -4.60 -2.01 5.01
CA ARG A 104 -4.94 -3.36 5.50
C ARG A 104 -4.25 -4.49 4.75
N VAL A 105 -4.03 -4.32 3.44
CA VAL A 105 -3.23 -5.27 2.66
C VAL A 105 -1.78 -5.28 3.13
N LYS A 106 -1.19 -4.12 3.44
CA LYS A 106 0.16 -4.04 4.01
C LYS A 106 0.24 -4.68 5.40
N ASP A 107 -0.78 -4.51 6.26
CA ASP A 107 -0.86 -5.23 7.54
C ASP A 107 -0.81 -6.76 7.31
N LEU A 108 -1.58 -7.29 6.36
CA LEU A 108 -1.59 -8.71 6.00
C LEU A 108 -0.25 -9.18 5.41
N TRP A 109 0.37 -8.36 4.56
CA TRP A 109 1.68 -8.64 3.97
C TRP A 109 2.76 -8.81 5.06
N TYR A 110 2.83 -7.88 6.01
CA TYR A 110 3.78 -7.97 7.12
C TYR A 110 3.56 -9.23 7.95
N GLN A 111 2.31 -9.58 8.27
CA GLN A 111 2.02 -10.81 8.99
C GLN A 111 2.42 -12.05 8.19
N THR A 112 2.11 -12.10 6.89
CA THR A 112 2.46 -13.23 6.01
C THR A 112 3.98 -13.44 5.97
N ARG A 113 4.78 -12.36 5.97
CA ARG A 113 6.24 -12.44 6.01
C ARG A 113 6.79 -13.09 7.27
N LEU A 114 6.12 -12.93 8.42
CA LEU A 114 6.52 -13.57 9.67
C LEU A 114 6.38 -15.10 9.61
N PHE A 115 5.50 -15.62 8.75
CA PHE A 115 5.27 -17.05 8.58
C PHE A 115 6.10 -17.66 7.44
N VAL A 116 6.89 -16.87 6.70
CA VAL A 116 7.80 -17.40 5.66
C VAL A 116 8.74 -18.49 6.18
N PRO A 117 9.35 -18.37 7.38
CA PRO A 117 10.18 -19.45 7.92
C PRO A 117 9.41 -20.73 8.27
N VAL A 118 8.11 -20.64 8.54
CA VAL A 118 7.26 -21.77 8.96
C VAL A 118 6.99 -22.72 7.80
N TRP A 119 6.63 -22.17 6.64
CA TRP A 119 6.41 -22.94 5.41
C TRP A 119 6.73 -22.07 4.19
N PRO A 120 8.00 -22.02 3.76
CA PRO A 120 8.45 -21.09 2.72
C PRO A 120 7.66 -21.20 1.42
N ASP A 121 7.39 -22.42 0.95
CA ASP A 121 6.72 -22.66 -0.33
C ASP A 121 5.27 -22.15 -0.36
N LEU A 122 4.60 -22.11 0.79
CA LEU A 122 3.25 -21.57 0.92
C LEU A 122 3.27 -20.05 1.15
N PHE A 123 4.12 -19.57 2.05
CA PHE A 123 4.06 -18.19 2.51
C PHE A 123 4.80 -17.19 1.62
N ARG A 124 5.83 -17.60 0.87
CA ARG A 124 6.50 -16.73 -0.11
C ARG A 124 5.55 -16.24 -1.21
N PRO A 125 4.79 -17.10 -1.92
CA PRO A 125 3.85 -16.63 -2.94
C PRO A 125 2.71 -15.79 -2.35
N LEU A 126 2.21 -16.13 -1.16
CA LEU A 126 1.22 -15.31 -0.46
C LEU A 126 1.75 -13.90 -0.14
N ALA A 127 2.98 -13.81 0.38
CA ALA A 127 3.61 -12.54 0.68
C ALA A 127 3.83 -11.71 -0.59
N ALA A 128 4.31 -12.33 -1.68
CA ALA A 128 4.48 -11.67 -2.97
C ALA A 128 3.14 -11.16 -3.54
N GLY A 129 2.07 -11.96 -3.43
CA GLY A 129 0.72 -11.56 -3.86
C GLY A 129 0.17 -10.39 -3.05
N ALA A 130 0.34 -10.42 -1.72
CA ALA A 130 -0.05 -9.31 -0.84
C ALA A 130 0.75 -8.04 -1.12
N ASP A 131 2.05 -8.18 -1.41
CA ASP A 131 2.90 -7.04 -1.75
C ASP A 131 2.47 -6.40 -3.06
N ARG A 132 2.31 -7.21 -4.12
CA ARG A 132 1.83 -6.77 -5.43
C ARG A 132 0.48 -6.06 -5.32
N LEU A 133 -0.46 -6.59 -4.55
CA LEU A 133 -1.75 -5.94 -4.31
C LEU A 133 -1.57 -4.58 -3.62
N GLY A 134 -0.69 -4.51 -2.61
CA GLY A 134 -0.40 -3.27 -1.88
C GLY A 134 0.31 -2.21 -2.72
N GLU A 135 1.17 -2.62 -3.65
CA GLU A 135 1.82 -1.71 -4.61
C GLU A 135 0.80 -1.19 -5.63
N ALA A 136 -0.01 -2.07 -6.24
CA ALA A 136 -1.02 -1.66 -7.21
C ALA A 136 -2.08 -0.72 -6.61
N LEU A 137 -2.52 -0.97 -5.36
CA LEU A 137 -3.38 -0.03 -4.63
C LEU A 137 -2.68 1.30 -4.32
N GLY A 138 -1.35 1.29 -4.16
CA GLY A 138 -0.53 2.49 -4.01
C GLY A 138 -0.55 3.32 -5.28
N ASP A 139 -0.27 2.68 -6.41
CA ASP A 139 -0.28 3.31 -7.72
C ASP A 139 -1.64 3.93 -8.06
N HIS A 140 -2.74 3.23 -7.74
CA HIS A 140 -4.10 3.77 -7.89
C HIS A 140 -4.31 5.05 -7.06
N HIS A 141 -3.89 5.03 -5.80
CA HIS A 141 -4.01 6.17 -4.91
C HIS A 141 -3.12 7.35 -5.36
N ASP A 142 -1.89 7.08 -5.78
CA ASP A 142 -0.95 8.10 -6.23
C ASP A 142 -1.48 8.85 -7.48
N LEU A 143 -2.23 8.16 -8.35
CA LEU A 143 -2.95 8.79 -9.47
C LEU A 143 -4.02 9.77 -8.98
N SER A 144 -4.80 9.41 -7.95
CA SER A 144 -5.77 10.33 -7.33
C SER A 144 -5.08 11.53 -6.69
N VAL A 145 -3.94 11.33 -6.02
CA VAL A 145 -3.15 12.42 -5.43
C VAL A 145 -2.61 13.36 -6.51
N LEU A 146 -2.13 12.83 -7.64
CA LEU A 146 -1.66 13.62 -8.78
C LEU A 146 -2.81 14.48 -9.37
N ALA A 147 -3.97 13.87 -9.65
CA ALA A 147 -5.11 14.58 -10.20
C ALA A 147 -5.63 15.67 -9.24
N GLY A 148 -5.77 15.32 -7.96
CA GLY A 148 -6.18 16.26 -6.92
C GLY A 148 -5.23 17.45 -6.80
N HIS A 149 -3.92 17.21 -6.84
CA HIS A 149 -2.92 18.29 -6.83
C HIS A 149 -3.03 19.18 -8.08
N ALA A 150 -3.12 18.57 -9.27
CA ALA A 150 -3.22 19.31 -10.52
C ALA A 150 -4.46 20.22 -10.57
N ALA A 151 -5.59 19.78 -10.00
CA ALA A 151 -6.81 20.57 -9.90
C ALA A 151 -6.68 21.82 -8.99
N THR A 152 -5.71 21.85 -8.07
CA THR A 152 -5.43 23.04 -7.24
C THR A 152 -4.52 24.07 -7.92
N LEU A 153 -3.87 23.70 -9.03
CA LEU A 153 -2.93 24.56 -9.71
C LEU A 153 -3.65 25.60 -10.58
N PRO A 154 -3.06 26.80 -10.73
CA PRO A 154 -3.69 27.87 -11.49
C PRO A 154 -3.65 27.62 -13.00
N PRO A 155 -4.59 28.20 -13.80
CA PRO A 155 -4.68 27.99 -15.24
C PRO A 155 -3.41 28.29 -16.05
N ARG A 156 -2.52 29.15 -15.52
CA ARG A 156 -1.22 29.46 -16.12
C ARG A 156 -0.23 28.28 -16.10
N ILE A 157 -0.43 27.31 -15.20
CA ILE A 157 0.38 26.09 -15.11
C ILE A 157 -0.31 24.95 -15.88
N ILE A 158 -1.63 24.81 -15.71
CA ILE A 158 -2.41 23.80 -16.42
C ILE A 158 -3.76 24.39 -16.85
N ALA A 159 -3.95 24.54 -18.16
CA ALA A 159 -5.19 25.04 -18.71
C ALA A 159 -6.31 24.00 -18.58
N ALA A 160 -7.58 24.44 -18.52
CA ALA A 160 -8.73 23.54 -18.33
C ALA A 160 -8.81 22.36 -19.34
N PRO A 161 -8.48 22.52 -20.65
CA PRO A 161 -8.43 21.38 -21.57
C PRO A 161 -7.36 20.35 -21.20
N ALA A 162 -6.18 20.81 -20.77
CA ALA A 162 -5.07 19.94 -20.36
C ALA A 162 -5.39 19.21 -19.05
N LEU A 163 -6.06 19.88 -18.09
CA LEU A 163 -6.54 19.24 -16.86
C LEU A 163 -7.54 18.12 -17.16
N ARG A 164 -8.52 18.37 -18.05
CA ARG A 164 -9.47 17.32 -18.46
C ARG A 164 -8.79 16.14 -19.16
N GLN A 165 -7.75 16.41 -19.94
CA GLN A 165 -6.93 15.36 -20.57
C GLN A 165 -6.21 14.53 -19.52
N LEU A 166 -5.54 15.16 -18.54
CA LEU A 166 -4.90 14.48 -17.41
C LEU A 166 -5.90 13.60 -16.65
N ASP A 167 -7.08 14.14 -16.33
CA ASP A 167 -8.12 13.40 -15.61
C ASP A 167 -8.61 12.17 -16.38
N ALA A 168 -8.69 12.25 -17.71
CA ALA A 168 -9.06 11.12 -18.55
C ALA A 168 -7.99 10.02 -18.50
N GLU A 169 -6.71 10.38 -18.60
CA GLU A 169 -5.61 9.41 -18.52
C GLU A 169 -5.49 8.78 -17.13
N VAL A 170 -5.68 9.57 -16.08
CA VAL A 170 -5.75 9.09 -14.69
C VAL A 170 -6.86 8.05 -14.54
N ARG A 171 -8.08 8.35 -15.01
CA ARG A 171 -9.19 7.38 -14.95
C ARG A 171 -8.88 6.10 -15.74
N ASN A 172 -8.34 6.23 -16.95
CA ASN A 172 -7.96 5.06 -17.76
C ASN A 172 -6.91 4.18 -17.06
N ALA A 173 -5.91 4.80 -16.43
CA ALA A 173 -4.91 4.07 -15.65
C ALA A 173 -5.53 3.40 -14.41
N GLN A 174 -6.38 4.11 -13.66
CA GLN A 174 -7.08 3.55 -12.51
C GLN A 174 -7.95 2.35 -12.88
N THR A 175 -8.72 2.41 -13.97
CA THR A 175 -9.53 1.27 -14.45
C THR A 175 -8.67 0.06 -14.81
N ARG A 176 -7.49 0.26 -15.41
CA ARG A 176 -6.55 -0.85 -15.70
C ARG A 176 -6.00 -1.48 -14.42
N ILE A 177 -5.63 -0.66 -13.43
CA ILE A 177 -5.17 -1.14 -12.13
C ILE A 177 -6.30 -1.89 -11.41
N GLU A 178 -7.52 -1.37 -11.44
CA GLU A 178 -8.71 -2.02 -10.87
C GLU A 178 -8.92 -3.42 -11.45
N ALA A 179 -8.81 -3.57 -12.77
CA ALA A 179 -8.90 -4.88 -13.43
C ALA A 179 -7.82 -5.88 -12.96
N GLU A 180 -6.65 -5.39 -12.53
CA GLU A 180 -5.58 -6.22 -11.96
C GLU A 180 -5.82 -6.56 -10.48
N ILE A 181 -6.16 -5.57 -9.64
CA ILE A 181 -6.24 -5.74 -8.18
C ILE A 181 -7.43 -6.59 -7.74
N LEU A 182 -8.55 -6.54 -8.46
CA LEU A 182 -9.79 -7.21 -8.05
C LEU A 182 -9.62 -8.75 -7.98
N PRO A 183 -9.21 -9.46 -9.06
CA PRO A 183 -9.01 -10.90 -8.99
C PRO A 183 -7.87 -11.31 -8.05
N LEU A 184 -6.82 -10.49 -7.91
CA LEU A 184 -5.73 -10.76 -6.97
C LEU A 184 -6.24 -10.67 -5.52
N SER A 185 -7.01 -9.64 -5.21
CA SER A 185 -7.66 -9.45 -3.92
C SER A 185 -8.60 -10.59 -3.59
N ASP A 186 -9.44 -11.01 -4.53
CA ASP A 186 -10.42 -12.08 -4.29
C ASP A 186 -9.73 -13.36 -3.89
N ARG A 187 -8.67 -13.76 -4.61
CA ARG A 187 -7.88 -14.94 -4.27
C ARG A 187 -7.17 -14.78 -2.92
N LEU A 188 -6.51 -13.65 -2.69
CA LEU A 188 -5.72 -13.42 -1.48
C LEU A 188 -6.60 -13.39 -0.22
N LEU A 189 -7.80 -12.81 -0.33
CA LEU A 189 -8.71 -12.57 0.79
C LEU A 189 -9.83 -13.61 0.91
N ALA A 190 -9.90 -14.63 0.07
CA ALA A 190 -10.93 -15.68 0.13
C ALA A 190 -10.96 -16.47 1.46
N GLY A 191 -12.10 -17.07 1.81
CA GLY A 191 -12.22 -17.96 2.97
C GLY A 191 -12.35 -17.27 4.34
N ASP A 192 -12.57 -18.08 5.37
CA ASP A 192 -12.86 -17.60 6.72
C ASP A 192 -11.58 -17.12 7.45
N PRO A 193 -11.55 -15.89 8.01
CA PRO A 193 -10.40 -15.37 8.73
C PRO A 193 -9.99 -16.16 9.98
N LYS A 194 -10.94 -16.75 10.72
CA LYS A 194 -10.64 -17.48 11.96
C LYS A 194 -10.06 -18.85 11.65
N GLU A 195 -10.57 -19.52 10.61
CA GLU A 195 -10.04 -20.78 10.11
C GLU A 195 -8.62 -20.61 9.58
N MET A 196 -8.38 -19.58 8.76
CA MET A 196 -7.03 -19.22 8.29
C MET A 196 -6.07 -19.03 9.47
N ALA A 197 -6.44 -18.20 10.44
CA ALA A 197 -5.59 -17.93 11.60
C ALA A 197 -5.30 -19.18 12.44
N ARG A 198 -6.30 -20.07 12.59
CA ARG A 198 -6.12 -21.35 13.27
C ARG A 198 -5.08 -22.22 12.55
N LEU A 199 -5.24 -22.41 11.24
CA LEU A 199 -4.34 -23.24 10.42
C LEU A 199 -2.91 -22.71 10.44
N TRP A 200 -2.72 -21.40 10.29
CA TRP A 200 -1.38 -20.80 10.31
C TRP A 200 -0.67 -21.04 11.65
N LEU A 201 -1.40 -20.94 12.76
CA LEU A 201 -0.84 -21.21 14.08
C LEU A 201 -0.63 -22.69 14.37
N ASP A 202 -1.43 -23.58 13.76
CA ASP A 202 -1.19 -25.02 13.80
C ASP A 202 0.12 -25.37 13.08
N TRP A 203 0.37 -24.82 11.88
CA TRP A 203 1.64 -25.01 11.18
C TRP A 203 2.83 -24.42 11.93
N HIS A 204 2.69 -23.23 12.51
CA HIS A 204 3.74 -22.65 13.34
C HIS A 204 4.04 -23.52 14.58
N ALA A 205 3.03 -24.12 15.21
CA ALA A 205 3.24 -25.03 16.33
C ALA A 205 4.01 -26.29 15.93
N ILE A 206 3.69 -26.88 14.77
CA ILE A 206 4.42 -28.03 14.20
C ILE A 206 5.87 -27.65 13.90
N TRP A 207 6.08 -26.52 13.22
CA TRP A 207 7.42 -26.02 12.87
C TRP A 207 8.31 -25.82 14.10
N ARG A 208 7.76 -25.27 15.21
CA ARG A 208 8.51 -25.10 16.47
C ARG A 208 8.91 -26.41 17.16
N LEU A 209 8.31 -27.54 16.81
CA LEU A 209 8.69 -28.85 17.34
C LEU A 209 9.80 -29.52 16.50
N GLN A 210 10.09 -28.98 15.31
CA GLN A 210 11.05 -29.54 14.35
C GLN A 210 12.40 -28.81 14.35
N GLY A 211 12.51 -27.66 15.04
CA GLY A 211 13.73 -26.87 15.21
C GLY A 211 14.07 -26.71 16.68
#